data_AF-I3UPK9-F1
#
_entry.id   AF-I3UPK9-F1
#
_cell.length_a   1.000
_cell.length_b   1.000
_cell.length_c   1.000
_cell.angle_alpha   90.00
_cell.angle_beta   90.00
_cell.angle_gamma   90.00
#
_symmetry.space_group_name_H-M   'P 1'
#
loop_
_entity.id
_entity.type
_entity.pdbx_description
1 polymer ?
#
loop_
_entity_poly.entity_id
_entity_poly.type
_entity_poly.pdbx_seq_one_letter_code
_entity_poly.pdbx_strand_id
1 'polypeptide(L)'
;MLCWVFCDFHISGIDYDGAHTHTTASLQGRFDMKNTTLNALFSTRAGAGLSVIRILVGIIFMAHGAQKLFGLFGGYGLEGTGQWMESIGLAPGYLMALLSGSAEFFGGLALVVGLLARPAALALTVTLIVAIVSVHIGNGLFMSNNGYEFALALLAGTVAVMIEGAGRFSLDRLIAR
;
A
#
# COMPACT_ATOMS: atom_id res chain seq x y z
N MET A 1 9.34 -28.96 -2.89
CA MET A 1 8.75 -30.04 -2.09
C MET A 1 9.38 -29.99 -0.70
N LEU A 2 8.72 -29.32 0.25
CA LEU A 2 8.97 -29.46 1.68
C LEU A 2 7.69 -29.02 2.38
N CYS A 3 6.97 -30.04 2.80
CA CYS A 3 5.77 -30.02 3.61
C CYS A 3 6.22 -30.26 5.06
N TRP A 4 5.39 -29.84 6.02
CA TRP A 4 5.45 -30.09 7.47
C TRP A 4 6.30 -29.15 8.32
N VAL A 5 5.63 -28.30 9.12
CA VAL A 5 5.40 -28.57 10.54
C VAL A 5 3.97 -28.14 10.92
N PHE A 6 3.20 -29.12 11.36
CA PHE A 6 1.89 -29.01 12.00
C PHE A 6 2.09 -28.49 13.44
N CYS A 7 1.26 -27.58 13.91
CA CYS A 7 1.01 -27.40 15.33
C CYS A 7 -0.50 -27.23 15.52
N ASP A 8 -1.13 -28.34 15.89
CA ASP A 8 -2.48 -28.42 16.46
C ASP A 8 -2.50 -27.72 17.82
N PHE A 9 -3.49 -26.86 18.06
CA PHE A 9 -3.91 -26.52 19.41
C PHE A 9 -5.42 -26.23 19.44
N HIS A 10 -6.17 -27.27 19.77
CA HIS A 10 -7.25 -27.29 20.78
C HIS A 10 -8.19 -26.07 20.85
N ILE A 11 -9.39 -26.19 20.28
CA ILE A 11 -10.56 -25.36 20.63
C ILE A 11 -11.54 -26.24 21.40
N SER A 12 -11.70 -25.93 22.68
CA SER A 12 -12.75 -26.46 23.57
C SER A 12 -14.10 -25.82 23.23
N GLY A 13 -15.16 -26.61 23.37
CA GLY A 13 -16.49 -26.33 22.83
C GLY A 13 -17.29 -25.20 23.48
N ILE A 14 -18.36 -24.83 22.77
CA ILE A 14 -19.55 -24.16 23.29
C ILE A 14 -20.75 -24.77 22.56
N ASP A 15 -21.54 -25.59 23.27
CA ASP A 15 -22.92 -25.91 22.92
C ASP A 15 -23.81 -24.71 23.25
N TYR A 16 -24.80 -24.38 22.41
CA TYR A 16 -26.13 -23.94 22.87
C TYR A 16 -27.21 -24.25 21.83
N ASP A 17 -28.19 -25.02 22.30
CA ASP A 17 -29.50 -25.34 21.72
C ASP A 17 -30.38 -24.11 21.40
N GLY A 18 -31.35 -24.33 20.51
CA GLY A 18 -32.74 -24.00 20.87
C GLY A 18 -33.37 -22.74 20.25
N ALA A 19 -34.47 -22.96 19.54
CA ALA A 19 -35.34 -21.99 18.87
C ALA A 19 -36.04 -20.99 19.81
N HIS A 20 -36.50 -19.84 19.25
CA HIS A 20 -37.92 -19.40 19.19
C HIS A 20 -38.07 -17.89 18.88
N THR A 21 -38.69 -17.60 17.72
CA THR A 21 -39.73 -16.59 17.43
C THR A 21 -39.74 -15.21 18.14
N HIS A 22 -39.70 -14.11 17.38
CA HIS A 22 -40.86 -13.20 17.12
C HIS A 22 -40.46 -11.84 16.51
N THR A 23 -41.19 -11.51 15.45
CA THR A 23 -41.44 -10.24 14.75
C THR A 23 -41.29 -8.94 15.57
N THR A 24 -40.36 -8.06 15.19
CA THR A 24 -40.54 -6.60 15.23
C THR A 24 -39.83 -5.96 14.03
N ALA A 25 -40.60 -5.67 12.99
CA ALA A 25 -40.22 -4.71 11.96
C ALA A 25 -40.64 -3.32 12.44
N SER A 26 -39.70 -2.46 12.84
CA SER A 26 -39.90 -1.01 12.81
C SER A 26 -38.57 -0.25 12.83
N LEU A 27 -38.34 0.50 11.75
CA LEU A 27 -37.76 1.84 11.77
C LEU A 27 -36.33 2.06 12.30
N GLN A 28 -35.37 1.17 12.03
CA GLN A 28 -33.93 1.49 12.12
C GLN A 28 -33.22 1.38 10.75
N GLY A 29 -33.93 1.71 9.67
CA GLY A 29 -33.43 1.61 8.29
C GLY A 29 -32.93 2.94 7.69
N ARG A 30 -32.63 3.95 8.51
CA ARG A 30 -32.27 5.28 8.01
C ARG A 30 -31.22 5.91 8.94
N PHE A 31 -30.08 6.27 8.35
CA PHE A 31 -28.89 6.91 8.95
C PHE A 31 -27.85 5.98 9.61
N ASP A 32 -26.95 5.40 8.81
CA ASP A 32 -25.52 5.67 8.97
C ASP A 32 -24.66 5.30 7.73
N MET A 33 -25.03 5.80 6.55
CA MET A 33 -24.24 5.58 5.32
C MET A 33 -23.02 6.52 5.22
N LYS A 34 -22.87 7.48 6.15
CA LYS A 34 -21.76 8.46 6.13
C LYS A 34 -20.54 7.97 6.92
N ASN A 35 -20.72 7.14 7.95
CA ASN A 35 -19.59 6.62 8.73
C ASN A 35 -18.97 5.35 8.15
N THR A 36 -19.66 4.61 7.27
CA THR A 36 -19.18 3.32 6.77
C THR A 36 -17.95 3.44 5.86
N THR A 37 -17.90 4.45 4.99
CA THR A 37 -16.77 4.68 4.07
C THR A 37 -15.55 5.24 4.79
N LEU A 38 -15.75 6.18 5.71
CA LEU A 38 -14.66 6.71 6.54
C LEU A 38 -14.10 5.64 7.48
N ASN A 39 -14.96 4.87 8.14
CA ASN A 39 -14.51 3.73 8.96
C ASN A 39 -13.81 2.66 8.11
N ALA A 40 -14.22 2.45 6.85
CA ALA A 40 -13.50 1.56 5.95
C ALA A 40 -12.07 2.06 5.64
N LEU A 41 -11.84 3.38 5.49
CA LEU A 41 -10.51 3.91 5.23
C LEU A 41 -9.56 3.73 6.43
N PHE A 42 -10.09 3.83 7.66
CA PHE A 42 -9.28 3.74 8.88
C PHE A 42 -9.31 2.35 9.55
N SER A 43 -10.22 1.45 9.16
CA SER A 43 -10.28 0.09 9.73
C SER A 43 -9.02 -0.71 9.37
N THR A 44 -8.38 -1.28 10.38
CA THR A 44 -7.18 -2.10 10.23
C THR A 44 -7.38 -3.49 10.80
N ARG A 45 -7.10 -4.52 10.00
CA ARG A 45 -7.09 -5.93 10.47
C ARG A 45 -5.67 -6.45 10.73
N ALA A 46 -4.65 -5.69 10.33
CA ALA A 46 -3.31 -6.23 10.25
C ALA A 46 -2.58 -6.30 11.59
N GLY A 47 -1.95 -7.44 11.86
CA GLY A 47 -1.08 -7.67 13.01
C GLY A 47 0.24 -6.87 12.96
N ALA A 48 1.12 -7.11 13.94
CA ALA A 48 2.43 -6.43 14.00
C ALA A 48 3.30 -6.69 12.76
N GLY A 49 3.20 -7.88 12.15
CA GLY A 49 3.98 -8.26 10.96
C GLY A 49 3.75 -7.36 9.75
N LEU A 50 2.51 -6.98 9.45
CA LEU A 50 2.25 -6.08 8.32
C LEU A 50 2.76 -4.65 8.59
N SER A 51 2.82 -4.23 9.85
CA SER A 51 3.37 -2.91 10.19
C SER A 51 4.85 -2.82 9.82
N VAL A 52 5.61 -3.92 9.97
CA VAL A 52 7.01 -4.00 9.54
C VAL A 52 7.13 -3.86 8.03
N ILE A 53 6.33 -4.64 7.27
CA ILE A 53 6.31 -4.56 5.80
C ILE A 53 5.96 -3.14 5.35
N ARG A 54 4.92 -2.55 5.92
CA ARG A 54 4.45 -1.19 5.63
C ARG A 54 5.57 -0.16 5.82
N ILE A 55 6.28 -0.22 6.94
CA ILE A 55 7.37 0.72 7.26
C ILE A 55 8.54 0.54 6.28
N LEU A 56 8.97 -0.70 6.04
CA LEU A 56 10.11 -0.95 5.14
C LEU A 56 9.79 -0.55 3.69
N VAL A 57 8.62 -0.94 3.18
CA VAL A 57 8.13 -0.53 1.86
C VAL A 57 8.02 0.99 1.78
N GLY A 58 7.46 1.63 2.82
CA GLY A 58 7.35 3.08 2.91
C GLY A 58 8.70 3.79 2.86
N ILE A 59 9.71 3.29 3.58
CA ILE A 59 11.08 3.83 3.57
C ILE A 59 11.70 3.76 2.17
N ILE A 60 11.54 2.62 1.49
CA ILE A 60 12.04 2.44 0.12
C ILE A 60 11.42 3.47 -0.82
N PHE A 61 10.10 3.64 -0.77
CA PHE A 61 9.41 4.65 -1.58
C PHE A 61 9.82 6.08 -1.23
N MET A 62 10.00 6.41 0.05
CA MET A 62 10.51 7.72 0.45
C MET A 62 11.91 7.97 -0.13
N ALA A 63 12.80 6.96 -0.11
CA ALA A 63 14.14 7.10 -0.66
C ALA A 63 14.10 7.33 -2.18
N HIS A 64 13.31 6.55 -2.93
CA HIS A 64 13.16 6.74 -4.38
C HIS A 64 12.45 8.06 -4.75
N GLY A 65 11.41 8.44 -4.02
CA GLY A 65 10.74 9.73 -4.20
C GLY A 65 11.68 10.91 -3.88
N ALA A 66 12.53 10.78 -2.87
CA ALA A 66 13.53 11.79 -2.54
C ALA A 66 14.63 11.92 -3.61
N GLN A 67 15.02 10.82 -4.26
CA GLN A 67 15.91 10.85 -5.42
C GLN A 67 15.28 11.63 -6.59
N LYS A 68 13.99 11.41 -6.85
CA LYS A 68 13.25 12.06 -7.94
C LYS A 68 12.94 13.53 -7.68
N LEU A 69 12.53 13.90 -6.46
CA LEU A 69 12.12 15.27 -6.15
C LEU A 69 13.30 16.16 -5.76
N PHE A 70 14.17 15.67 -4.88
CA PHE A 70 15.15 16.48 -4.17
C PHE A 70 16.59 16.22 -4.63
N GLY A 71 16.83 15.19 -5.45
CA GLY A 71 18.18 14.80 -5.85
C GLY A 71 19.02 14.22 -4.70
N LEU A 72 18.37 13.82 -3.61
CA LEU A 72 19.02 13.19 -2.47
C LEU A 72 19.47 11.77 -2.84
N PHE A 73 20.42 11.20 -2.08
CA PHE A 73 20.92 9.84 -2.30
C PHE A 73 21.49 9.59 -3.72
N GLY A 74 22.10 10.62 -4.31
CA GLY A 74 22.66 10.56 -5.66
C GLY A 74 21.61 10.55 -6.77
N GLY A 75 20.37 10.99 -6.49
CA GLY A 75 19.31 11.11 -7.48
C GLY A 75 19.50 12.31 -8.42
N TYR A 76 18.81 12.28 -9.56
CA TYR A 76 18.89 13.33 -10.58
C TYR A 76 18.12 14.61 -10.22
N GLY A 77 17.30 14.57 -9.16
CA GLY A 77 16.38 15.66 -8.82
C GLY A 77 15.28 15.81 -9.86
N LEU A 78 14.41 16.80 -9.64
CA LEU A 78 13.18 16.93 -10.41
C LEU A 78 13.45 17.23 -11.89
N GLU A 79 14.37 18.16 -12.14
CA GLU A 79 14.79 18.56 -13.49
C GLU A 79 15.40 17.38 -14.26
N GLY A 80 16.39 16.70 -13.66
CA GLY A 80 17.11 15.61 -14.32
C GLY A 80 16.25 14.36 -14.52
N THR A 81 15.39 14.04 -13.54
CA THR A 81 14.40 12.97 -13.68
C THR A 81 13.40 13.29 -14.78
N GLY A 82 12.95 14.55 -14.86
CA GLY A 82 12.06 15.02 -15.91
C GLY A 82 12.67 14.87 -17.31
N GLN A 83 13.90 15.33 -17.49
CA GLN A 83 14.64 15.17 -18.75
C GLN A 83 14.83 13.71 -19.14
N TRP A 84 15.17 12.85 -18.18
CA TRP A 84 15.28 11.41 -18.40
C TRP A 84 13.93 10.80 -18.83
N MET A 85 12.82 11.18 -18.17
CA MET A 85 11.49 10.72 -18.55
C MET A 85 11.09 11.16 -19.97
N GLU A 86 11.44 12.38 -20.40
CA GLU A 86 11.21 12.79 -21.78
C GLU A 86 12.03 11.98 -22.78
N SER A 87 13.28 11.63 -22.42
CA SER A 87 14.15 10.82 -23.29
C SER A 87 13.61 9.42 -23.58
N ILE A 88 12.78 8.87 -22.68
CA ILE A 88 12.10 7.58 -22.84
C ILE A 88 10.65 7.72 -23.37
N GLY A 89 10.25 8.93 -23.80
CA GLY A 89 8.94 9.19 -24.41
C GLY A 89 7.80 9.48 -23.42
N LEU A 90 8.09 9.65 -22.13
CA LEU A 90 7.10 10.08 -21.13
C LEU A 90 7.04 11.61 -21.07
N ALA A 91 6.41 12.22 -22.07
CA ALA A 91 6.19 13.67 -22.13
C ALA A 91 4.78 14.05 -21.63
N PRO A 92 4.62 15.15 -20.86
CA PRO A 92 5.65 16.07 -20.37
C PRO A 92 6.42 15.50 -19.16
N GLY A 93 7.74 15.37 -19.27
CA GLY A 93 8.52 14.56 -18.31
C GLY A 93 8.70 15.22 -16.97
N TYR A 94 8.80 16.55 -16.91
CA TYR A 94 8.79 17.28 -15.64
C TYR A 94 7.53 16.99 -14.81
N LEU A 95 6.36 16.95 -15.46
CA LEU A 95 5.11 16.64 -14.78
C LEU A 95 5.07 15.18 -14.32
N MET A 96 5.54 14.25 -15.16
CA MET A 96 5.61 12.83 -14.79
C MET A 96 6.59 12.59 -13.63
N ALA A 97 7.73 13.29 -13.62
CA ALA A 97 8.70 13.24 -12.54
C ALA A 97 8.12 13.83 -11.24
N LEU A 98 7.37 14.92 -11.33
CA LEU A 98 6.70 15.52 -10.18
C LEU A 98 5.61 14.59 -9.63
N LEU A 99 4.76 14.04 -10.48
CA LEU A 99 3.66 13.15 -10.08
C LEU A 99 4.19 11.84 -9.48
N SER A 100 5.14 11.18 -10.16
CA SER A 100 5.73 9.94 -9.65
C SER A 100 6.56 10.18 -8.39
N GLY A 101 7.41 11.21 -8.38
CA GLY A 101 8.23 11.56 -7.22
C GLY A 101 7.40 11.96 -6.00
N SER A 102 6.33 12.73 -6.18
CA SER A 102 5.42 13.10 -5.08
C SER A 102 4.60 11.92 -4.58
N ALA A 103 4.08 11.07 -5.48
CA ALA A 103 3.37 9.85 -5.08
C ALA A 103 4.28 8.92 -4.28
N GLU A 104 5.52 8.70 -4.72
CA GLU A 104 6.49 7.85 -4.03
C GLU A 104 6.91 8.45 -2.68
N PHE A 105 7.27 9.74 -2.65
CA PHE A 105 7.77 10.36 -1.42
C PHE A 105 6.66 10.51 -0.36
N PHE A 106 5.55 11.17 -0.71
CA PHE A 106 4.47 11.41 0.25
C PHE A 106 3.65 10.16 0.51
N GLY A 107 3.46 9.29 -0.48
CA GLY A 107 2.85 7.98 -0.27
C GLY A 107 3.71 7.09 0.63
N GLY A 108 5.03 7.06 0.42
CA GLY A 108 5.96 6.36 1.29
C GLY A 108 5.92 6.89 2.73
N LEU A 109 5.91 8.22 2.90
CA LEU A 109 5.80 8.88 4.21
C LEU A 109 4.48 8.52 4.90
N ALA A 110 3.36 8.57 4.17
CA ALA A 110 2.05 8.18 4.66
C ALA A 110 2.02 6.71 5.10
N LEU A 111 2.70 5.81 4.37
CA LEU A 111 2.88 4.42 4.78
C LEU A 111 3.75 4.28 6.02
N VAL A 112 4.87 4.98 6.14
CA VAL A 112 5.73 4.89 7.35
C VAL A 112 4.95 5.31 8.59
N VAL A 113 4.30 6.47 8.51
CA VAL A 113 3.46 7.02 9.59
C VAL A 113 2.22 6.15 9.84
N GLY A 114 1.72 5.49 8.80
CA GLY A 114 0.47 4.73 8.86
C GLY A 114 -0.75 5.65 8.95
N LEU A 115 -0.74 6.74 8.17
CA LEU A 115 -1.86 7.65 8.02
C LEU A 115 -2.42 7.53 6.59
N LEU A 116 -3.73 7.34 6.44
CA LEU A 116 -4.39 7.10 5.15
C LEU A 116 -3.69 5.97 4.36
N ALA A 117 -3.37 4.85 5.03
CA ALA A 117 -2.51 3.81 4.45
C ALA A 117 -3.12 3.19 3.18
N ARG A 118 -4.45 3.05 3.10
CA ARG A 118 -5.16 2.51 1.93
C ARG A 118 -5.07 3.43 0.70
N PRO A 119 -5.44 4.73 0.78
CA PRO A 119 -5.20 5.68 -0.30
C PRO A 119 -3.73 5.79 -0.72
N ALA A 120 -2.80 5.84 0.24
CA ALA A 120 -1.37 5.92 -0.05
C ALA A 120 -0.89 4.67 -0.81
N ALA A 121 -1.26 3.48 -0.34
CA ALA A 121 -0.94 2.22 -1.01
C ALA A 121 -1.55 2.13 -2.43
N LEU A 122 -2.73 2.70 -2.65
CA LEU A 122 -3.35 2.79 -3.97
C LEU A 122 -2.53 3.66 -4.92
N ALA A 123 -2.16 4.86 -4.49
CA ALA A 123 -1.33 5.76 -5.28
C ALA A 123 0.01 5.11 -5.67
N LEU A 124 0.67 4.45 -4.70
CA LEU A 124 1.94 3.73 -4.90
C LEU A 124 1.81 2.52 -5.84
N THR A 125 0.72 1.75 -5.71
CA THR A 125 0.41 0.63 -6.60
C THR A 125 0.28 1.08 -8.05
N VAL A 126 -0.45 2.18 -8.28
CA VAL A 126 -0.61 2.74 -9.63
C VAL A 126 0.73 3.23 -10.20
N THR A 127 1.55 3.91 -9.39
CA THR A 127 2.88 4.38 -9.84
C THR A 127 3.79 3.23 -10.23
N LEU A 128 3.79 2.14 -9.46
CA LEU A 128 4.57 0.94 -9.79
C LEU A 128 4.07 0.25 -11.06
N ILE A 129 2.76 0.14 -11.29
CA ILE A 129 2.22 -0.44 -12.53
C ILE A 129 2.71 0.35 -13.74
N VAL A 130 2.63 1.69 -13.66
CA VAL A 130 3.15 2.56 -14.72
C VAL A 130 4.64 2.33 -14.92
N ALA A 131 5.44 2.32 -13.85
CA ALA A 131 6.89 2.11 -13.92
C ALA A 131 7.29 0.74 -14.50
N ILE A 132 6.52 -0.32 -14.20
CA ILE A 132 6.74 -1.65 -14.77
C ILE A 132 6.49 -1.61 -16.27
N VAL A 133 5.33 -1.12 -16.70
CA VAL A 133 4.92 -1.14 -18.11
C VAL A 133 5.75 -0.19 -18.97
N SER A 134 6.11 0.99 -18.47
CA SER A 134 6.81 2.00 -19.29
C SER A 134 8.32 1.81 -19.34
N VAL A 135 8.95 1.30 -18.27
CA VAL A 135 10.42 1.27 -18.15
C VAL A 135 10.99 -0.15 -18.07
N HIS A 136 10.34 -1.06 -17.34
CA HIS A 136 10.98 -2.32 -16.94
C HIS A 136 10.49 -3.55 -17.71
N ILE A 137 9.30 -3.52 -18.34
CA ILE A 137 8.69 -4.69 -18.98
C ILE A 137 9.56 -5.25 -20.12
N GLY A 138 10.27 -4.38 -20.84
CA GLY A 138 11.17 -4.77 -21.92
C GLY A 138 12.50 -5.38 -21.47
N ASN A 139 12.87 -5.19 -20.20
CA ASN A 139 14.16 -5.61 -19.65
C ASN A 139 14.13 -7.02 -19.04
N GLY A 140 12.96 -7.66 -19.01
CA GLY A 140 12.75 -8.98 -18.40
C GLY A 140 12.61 -8.91 -16.87
N LEU A 141 12.70 -10.07 -16.21
CA LEU A 141 12.45 -10.18 -14.77
C LEU A 141 13.62 -9.62 -13.93
N PHE A 142 14.84 -10.08 -14.19
CA PHE A 142 15.96 -9.94 -13.26
C PHE A 142 16.49 -8.52 -13.12
N MET A 143 16.74 -8.12 -11.88
CA MET A 143 17.30 -6.80 -11.56
C MET A 143 18.68 -6.55 -12.20
N SER A 144 19.46 -7.60 -12.50
CA SER A 144 20.76 -7.48 -13.19
C SER A 144 20.64 -6.80 -14.56
N ASN A 145 19.48 -6.88 -15.19
CA ASN A 145 19.20 -6.29 -16.50
C ASN A 145 18.34 -5.03 -16.41
N ASN A 146 18.17 -4.44 -15.22
CA ASN A 146 17.13 -3.43 -14.95
C ASN A 146 15.70 -3.96 -15.18
N GLY A 147 15.47 -5.23 -14.86
CA GLY A 147 14.17 -5.88 -14.93
C GLY A 147 13.18 -5.44 -13.85
N TYR A 148 11.95 -5.95 -13.93
CA TYR A 148 10.83 -5.52 -13.07
C TYR A 148 10.72 -6.27 -11.73
N GLU A 149 11.64 -7.16 -11.38
CA GLU A 149 11.63 -7.96 -10.14
C GLU A 149 11.43 -7.12 -8.87
N PHE A 150 12.22 -6.06 -8.71
CA PHE A 150 12.13 -5.20 -7.53
C PHE A 150 10.80 -4.42 -7.48
N ALA A 151 10.37 -3.88 -8.62
CA ALA A 151 9.09 -3.20 -8.74
C ALA A 151 7.92 -4.13 -8.43
N LEU A 152 8.00 -5.41 -8.83
CA LEU A 152 7.00 -6.43 -8.54
C LEU A 152 6.95 -6.78 -7.05
N ALA A 153 8.10 -6.86 -6.39
CA ALA A 153 8.17 -7.09 -4.95
C ALA A 153 7.53 -5.94 -4.15
N LEU A 154 7.82 -4.69 -4.54
CA LEU A 154 7.17 -3.52 -3.94
C LEU A 154 5.67 -3.47 -4.24
N LEU A 155 5.25 -3.88 -5.44
CA LEU A 155 3.84 -3.94 -5.85
C LEU A 155 3.06 -4.91 -4.97
N ALA A 156 3.63 -6.10 -4.72
CA ALA A 156 3.03 -7.06 -3.79
C ALA A 156 2.90 -6.48 -2.38
N GLY A 157 3.91 -5.74 -1.91
CA GLY A 157 3.89 -5.06 -0.62
C GLY A 157 2.80 -3.98 -0.52
N THR A 158 2.66 -3.11 -1.53
CA THR A 158 1.63 -2.07 -1.54
C THR A 158 0.24 -2.66 -1.66
N VAL A 159 0.04 -3.70 -2.48
CA VAL A 159 -1.23 -4.40 -2.59
C VAL A 159 -1.62 -5.07 -1.25
N ALA A 160 -0.66 -5.70 -0.55
CA ALA A 160 -0.91 -6.26 0.76
C ALA A 160 -1.38 -5.20 1.76
N VAL A 161 -0.72 -4.03 1.79
CA VAL A 161 -1.12 -2.89 2.64
C VAL A 161 -2.49 -2.33 2.21
N MET A 162 -2.80 -2.31 0.92
CA MET A 162 -4.10 -1.86 0.42
C MET A 162 -5.26 -2.76 0.89
N ILE A 163 -5.06 -4.07 0.87
CA ILE A 163 -6.06 -5.08 1.26
C ILE A 163 -6.24 -5.12 2.79
N GLU A 164 -5.15 -5.08 3.53
CA GLU A 164 -5.16 -5.28 4.99
C GLU A 164 -5.30 -3.98 5.80
N GLY A 165 -4.89 -2.85 5.23
CA GLY A 165 -4.92 -1.53 5.85
C GLY A 165 -3.66 -1.20 6.66
N ALA A 166 -3.77 -0.20 7.54
CA ALA A 166 -2.62 0.46 8.16
C ALA A 166 -1.87 -0.37 9.23
N GLY A 167 -2.48 -1.38 9.86
CA GLY A 167 -1.85 -2.22 10.89
C GLY A 167 -1.91 -1.68 12.32
N ARG A 168 -1.48 -2.50 13.30
CA ARG A 168 -1.57 -2.20 14.76
C ARG A 168 -0.80 -0.95 15.22
N PHE A 169 0.29 -0.59 14.53
CA PHE A 169 1.15 0.57 14.84
C PHE A 169 0.93 1.73 13.85
N SER A 170 -0.33 2.02 13.51
CA SER A 170 -0.70 3.13 12.62
C SER A 170 -1.26 4.31 13.40
N LEU A 171 -1.01 5.53 12.92
CA LEU A 171 -1.76 6.70 13.39
C LEU A 171 -3.25 6.59 13.03
N ASP A 172 -3.60 5.92 11.93
CA ASP A 172 -4.99 5.60 11.56
C ASP A 172 -5.74 4.91 12.72
N ARG A 173 -5.09 4.01 13.45
CA ARG A 173 -5.68 3.33 14.62
C ARG A 173 -5.82 4.23 15.85
N LEU A 174 -4.97 5.24 16.01
CA LEU A 174 -5.11 6.21 17.10
C LEU A 174 -6.27 7.18 16.83
N ILE A 175 -6.52 7.51 15.56
CA ILE A 175 -7.59 8.42 15.15
C ILE A 175 -8.95 7.69 15.09
N ALA A 176 -8.98 6.41 14.73
CA ALA A 176 -10.20 5.61 14.63
C ALA A 176 -10.67 4.97 15.95
N ARG A 177 -10.06 5.34 17.09
CA ARG A 177 -10.45 4.93 18.44
C ARG A 177 -11.15 6.08 19.14
#